data_AF-A0A7K2P6Y4-F1
#
_entry.id   AF-A0A7K2P6Y4-F1
#
_cell.length_a   1.000
_cell.length_b   1.000
_cell.length_c   1.000
_cell.angle_alpha   90.00
_cell.angle_beta   90.00
_cell.angle_gamma   90.00
#
_symmetry.space_group_name_H-M   'P 1'
#
loop_
_entity.id
_entity.type
_entity.pdbx_description
1 polymer ?
#
loop_
_entity_poly.entity_id
_entity_poly.type
_entity_poly.pdbx_seq_one_letter_code
_entity_poly.pdbx_strand_id
1 'polypeptide(L)'
;RPAEAVGVWGVGGLGVHAVQLLRAIGACPVVAVDPNPVARERALAAGADLALDSADPELRQTVRAATGGAGLAAAFDFAGVPPVREQAVSVLAPKGRLVLAGLTDKPLTVTDGTRFSYLQQRILGHYGSDMPVALPQLLRLIQGGRLDFSGSVSGVLPLAEAAEAVARLEKKEGDPIRLVLRP
;
A
#
# COMPACT_ATOMS: atom_id res chain seq x y z
N ARG A 1 1.86 -14.02 -3.96
CA ARG A 1 2.74 -15.07 -4.52
C ARG A 1 3.30 -14.54 -5.84
N PRO A 2 4.36 -15.16 -6.40
CA PRO A 2 4.79 -14.81 -7.75
C PRO A 2 3.61 -14.87 -8.73
N ALA A 3 3.57 -13.95 -9.68
CA ALA A 3 2.53 -13.78 -10.70
C ALA A 3 1.09 -13.53 -10.18
N GLU A 4 0.90 -13.22 -8.89
CA GLU A 4 -0.39 -12.73 -8.40
C GLU A 4 -0.52 -11.23 -8.67
N ALA A 5 -1.67 -10.83 -9.22
CA ALA A 5 -2.07 -9.43 -9.31
C ALA A 5 -2.39 -8.87 -7.91
N VAL A 6 -1.81 -7.74 -7.55
CA VAL A 6 -1.97 -7.12 -6.23
C VAL A 6 -2.20 -5.62 -6.32
N GLY A 7 -2.92 -5.07 -5.35
CA GLY A 7 -3.18 -3.63 -5.27
C GLY A 7 -2.81 -3.03 -3.92
N VAL A 8 -2.33 -1.79 -3.91
CA VAL A 8 -1.91 -1.03 -2.73
C VAL A 8 -2.65 0.30 -2.72
N TRP A 9 -3.51 0.52 -1.73
CA TRP A 9 -4.17 1.80 -1.51
C TRP A 9 -3.48 2.58 -0.40
N GLY A 10 -3.13 3.83 -0.70
CA GLY A 10 -2.34 4.70 0.17
C GLY A 10 -0.85 4.40 0.03
N VAL A 11 -0.14 5.24 -0.72
CA VAL A 11 1.28 5.08 -1.06
C VAL A 11 2.13 6.13 -0.33
N GLY A 12 1.82 6.30 0.96
CA GLY A 12 2.66 7.03 1.92
C GLY A 12 3.82 6.18 2.46
N GLY A 13 4.15 6.37 3.74
CA GLY A 13 5.23 5.65 4.44
C GLY A 13 5.27 4.14 4.23
N LEU A 14 4.18 3.44 4.57
CA LEU A 14 4.11 1.99 4.47
C LEU A 14 3.86 1.51 3.04
N GLY A 15 2.96 2.18 2.30
CA GLY A 15 2.54 1.74 0.99
C GLY A 15 3.67 1.71 -0.04
N VAL A 16 4.58 2.70 -0.01
CA VAL A 16 5.73 2.71 -0.92
C VAL A 16 6.69 1.54 -0.66
N HIS A 17 6.87 1.13 0.60
CA HIS A 17 7.65 -0.07 0.93
C HIS A 17 6.92 -1.34 0.53
N ALA A 18 5.59 -1.38 0.69
CA ALA A 18 4.77 -2.50 0.24
C ALA A 18 4.91 -2.73 -1.27
N VAL A 19 4.90 -1.66 -2.09
CA VAL A 19 5.15 -1.77 -3.53
C VAL A 19 6.48 -2.46 -3.83
N GLN A 20 7.58 -2.00 -3.19
CA GLN A 20 8.90 -2.63 -3.39
C GLN A 20 8.92 -4.10 -2.96
N LEU A 21 8.31 -4.43 -1.82
CA LEU A 21 8.23 -5.80 -1.31
C LEU A 21 7.41 -6.70 -2.22
N LEU A 22 6.26 -6.22 -2.72
CA LEU A 22 5.38 -6.95 -3.63
C LEU A 22 6.10 -7.25 -4.95
N ARG A 23 6.81 -6.26 -5.51
CA ARG A 23 7.69 -6.46 -6.66
C ARG A 23 8.76 -7.51 -6.37
N ALA A 24 9.45 -7.41 -5.23
CA ALA A 24 10.54 -8.33 -4.86
C ALA A 24 10.09 -9.80 -4.71
N ILE A 25 8.83 -10.04 -4.30
CA ILE A 25 8.24 -11.39 -4.25
C ILE A 25 7.64 -11.85 -5.58
N GLY A 26 7.77 -11.05 -6.64
CA GLY A 26 7.33 -11.38 -8.01
C GLY A 26 5.84 -11.17 -8.26
N ALA A 27 5.14 -10.34 -7.48
CA ALA A 27 3.76 -9.98 -7.79
C ALA A 27 3.68 -9.22 -9.13
N CYS A 28 2.65 -9.48 -9.93
CA CYS A 28 2.48 -8.88 -11.24
C CYS A 28 1.02 -9.00 -11.71
N PRO A 29 0.34 -7.89 -12.09
CA PRO A 29 0.79 -6.51 -11.88
C PRO A 29 0.71 -6.08 -10.41
N VAL A 30 1.53 -5.10 -10.03
CA VAL A 30 1.42 -4.31 -8.81
C VAL A 30 0.73 -2.99 -9.14
N VAL A 31 -0.52 -2.83 -8.68
CA VAL A 31 -1.31 -1.61 -8.88
C VAL A 31 -1.26 -0.73 -7.63
N ALA A 32 -0.74 0.47 -7.76
CA ALA A 32 -0.74 1.48 -6.70
C ALA A 32 -1.92 2.45 -6.89
N VAL A 33 -2.59 2.84 -5.80
CA VAL A 33 -3.71 3.77 -5.81
C VAL A 33 -3.51 4.82 -4.73
N ASP A 34 -3.45 6.09 -5.14
CA ASP A 34 -3.33 7.24 -4.23
C ASP A 34 -3.92 8.50 -4.89
N PRO A 35 -4.66 9.36 -4.17
CA PRO A 35 -5.11 10.65 -4.72
C PRO A 35 -3.94 11.59 -5.03
N ASN A 36 -2.83 11.51 -4.30
CA ASN A 36 -1.69 12.40 -4.49
C ASN A 36 -0.85 11.99 -5.72
N PRO A 37 -0.69 12.87 -6.73
CA PRO A 37 0.14 12.57 -7.90
C PRO A 37 1.61 12.29 -7.55
N VAL A 38 2.17 12.97 -6.55
CA VAL A 38 3.57 12.75 -6.12
C VAL A 38 3.75 11.35 -5.54
N ALA A 39 2.77 10.87 -4.77
CA ALA A 39 2.76 9.50 -4.25
C ALA A 39 2.66 8.46 -5.37
N ARG A 40 1.88 8.74 -6.42
CA ARG A 40 1.75 7.89 -7.61
C ARG A 40 3.04 7.81 -8.42
N GLU A 41 3.70 8.94 -8.70
CA GLU A 41 5.01 8.98 -9.36
C GLU A 41 6.05 8.16 -8.58
N ARG A 42 6.05 8.34 -7.27
CA ARG A 42 6.91 7.58 -6.36
C ARG A 42 6.61 6.09 -6.37
N ALA A 43 5.34 5.70 -6.48
CA ALA A 43 4.95 4.30 -6.59
C ALA A 43 5.55 3.65 -7.85
N LEU A 44 5.48 4.33 -8.99
CA LEU A 44 6.07 3.87 -10.25
C LEU A 44 7.59 3.76 -10.12
N ALA A 45 8.25 4.76 -9.55
CA ALA A 45 9.69 4.71 -9.28
C ALA A 45 10.09 3.56 -8.33
N ALA A 46 9.22 3.20 -7.38
CA ALA A 46 9.40 2.07 -6.48
C ALA A 46 9.12 0.70 -7.13
N GLY A 47 8.59 0.68 -8.36
CA GLY A 47 8.34 -0.53 -9.14
C GLY A 47 6.89 -1.01 -9.16
N ALA A 48 5.92 -0.12 -8.95
CA ALA A 48 4.53 -0.40 -9.34
C ALA A 48 4.43 -0.45 -10.87
N ASP A 49 3.61 -1.38 -11.38
CA ASP A 49 3.33 -1.47 -12.82
C ASP A 49 2.29 -0.43 -13.27
N LEU A 50 1.39 -0.05 -12.36
CA LEU A 50 0.35 0.96 -12.58
C LEU A 50 0.21 1.83 -11.34
N ALA A 51 -0.07 3.12 -11.54
CA ALA A 51 -0.43 4.05 -10.47
C ALA A 51 -1.67 4.84 -10.86
N LEU A 52 -2.75 4.69 -10.08
CA LEU A 52 -4.09 5.20 -10.40
C LEU A 52 -4.55 6.23 -9.37
N ASP A 53 -5.31 7.21 -9.81
CA ASP A 53 -6.02 8.11 -8.90
C ASP A 53 -7.18 7.36 -8.24
N SER A 54 -7.31 7.46 -6.92
CA SER A 54 -8.46 6.88 -6.21
C SER A 54 -9.81 7.43 -6.67
N ALA A 55 -9.84 8.65 -7.24
CA ALA A 55 -11.03 9.30 -7.76
C ALA A 55 -11.28 9.04 -9.26
N ASP A 56 -10.40 8.29 -9.93
CA ASP A 56 -10.58 7.94 -11.35
C ASP A 56 -11.83 7.05 -11.51
N PRO A 57 -12.86 7.51 -12.27
CA PRO A 57 -14.07 6.72 -12.51
C PRO A 57 -13.76 5.39 -13.22
N GLU A 58 -12.68 5.33 -14.00
CA GLU A 58 -12.28 4.14 -14.75
C GLU A 58 -11.37 3.21 -13.93
N LEU A 59 -11.04 3.53 -12.67
CA LEU A 59 -10.12 2.72 -11.85
C LEU A 59 -10.49 1.24 -11.85
N ARG A 60 -11.78 0.90 -11.69
CA ARG A 60 -12.24 -0.50 -11.68
C ARG A 60 -12.03 -1.17 -13.03
N GLN A 61 -12.30 -0.45 -14.12
CA GLN A 61 -12.11 -0.97 -15.48
C GLN A 61 -10.63 -1.18 -15.77
N THR A 62 -9.78 -0.21 -15.41
CA THR A 62 -8.32 -0.27 -15.57
C THR A 62 -7.72 -1.43 -14.79
N VAL A 63 -8.12 -1.63 -13.52
CA VAL A 63 -7.66 -2.79 -12.73
C VAL A 63 -8.11 -4.10 -13.38
N ARG A 64 -9.34 -4.20 -13.90
CA ARG A 64 -9.80 -5.40 -14.61
C ARG A 64 -8.99 -5.65 -15.87
N ALA A 65 -8.76 -4.63 -16.69
CA ALA A 65 -7.98 -4.76 -17.93
C ALA A 65 -6.55 -5.23 -17.63
N ALA A 66 -5.90 -4.63 -16.64
CA ALA A 66 -4.55 -4.97 -16.22
C ALA A 66 -4.40 -6.41 -15.68
N THR A 67 -5.50 -7.00 -15.20
CA THR A 67 -5.53 -8.33 -14.57
C THR A 67 -6.18 -9.40 -15.44
N GLY A 68 -6.36 -9.14 -16.74
CA GLY A 68 -7.04 -10.07 -17.66
C GLY A 68 -8.49 -10.36 -17.25
N GLY A 69 -9.14 -9.41 -16.57
CA GLY A 69 -10.52 -9.49 -16.09
C GLY A 69 -10.70 -10.19 -14.73
N ALA A 70 -9.67 -10.86 -14.21
CA ALA A 70 -9.76 -11.64 -12.98
C ALA A 70 -9.94 -10.77 -11.73
N GLY A 71 -9.30 -9.60 -11.67
CA GLY A 71 -9.20 -8.77 -10.48
C GLY A 71 -7.97 -9.11 -9.63
N LEU A 72 -7.88 -8.49 -8.45
CA LEU A 72 -6.72 -8.59 -7.57
C LEU A 72 -6.81 -9.83 -6.67
N ALA A 73 -5.73 -10.61 -6.61
CA ALA A 73 -5.60 -11.72 -5.65
C ALA A 73 -5.41 -11.20 -4.21
N ALA A 74 -4.80 -10.02 -4.05
CA ALA A 74 -4.72 -9.32 -2.78
C ALA A 74 -4.77 -7.80 -2.98
N ALA A 75 -5.48 -7.11 -2.09
CA ALA A 75 -5.45 -5.67 -1.95
C ALA A 75 -4.97 -5.31 -0.54
N PHE A 76 -4.17 -4.26 -0.40
CA PHE A 76 -3.66 -3.77 0.87
C PHE A 76 -4.18 -2.35 1.11
N ASP A 77 -4.92 -2.16 2.19
CA ASP A 77 -5.36 -0.85 2.66
C ASP A 77 -4.33 -0.30 3.65
N PHE A 78 -3.56 0.71 3.23
CA PHE A 78 -2.70 1.52 4.10
C PHE A 78 -3.26 2.94 4.32
N ALA A 79 -4.40 3.28 3.72
CA ALA A 79 -5.03 4.58 3.85
C ALA A 79 -5.93 4.66 5.10
N GLY A 80 -6.59 3.56 5.46
CA GLY A 80 -7.43 3.48 6.65
C GLY A 80 -8.72 4.30 6.53
N VAL A 81 -9.33 4.38 5.34
CA VAL A 81 -10.58 5.13 5.15
C VAL A 81 -11.66 4.25 4.51
N PRO A 82 -12.96 4.41 4.87
CA PRO A 82 -14.03 3.56 4.34
C PRO A 82 -14.12 3.49 2.80
N PRO A 83 -14.00 4.60 2.04
CA PRO A 83 -14.07 4.54 0.58
C PRO A 83 -13.02 3.63 -0.06
N VAL A 84 -11.81 3.58 0.53
CA VAL A 84 -10.72 2.70 0.07
C VAL A 84 -11.09 1.23 0.26
N ARG A 85 -11.68 0.88 1.40
CA ARG A 85 -12.06 -0.50 1.70
C ARG A 85 -13.13 -1.01 0.72
N GLU A 86 -14.14 -0.20 0.44
CA GLU A 86 -15.19 -0.52 -0.53
C GLU A 86 -14.64 -0.63 -1.96
N GLN A 87 -13.81 0.32 -2.36
CA GLN A 87 -13.17 0.31 -3.67
C GLN A 87 -12.27 -0.92 -3.85
N ALA A 88 -11.43 -1.24 -2.86
CA ALA A 88 -10.53 -2.38 -2.89
C ALA A 88 -11.30 -3.71 -2.99
N VAL A 89 -12.34 -3.93 -2.18
CA VAL A 89 -13.19 -5.14 -2.26
C VAL A 89 -13.81 -5.30 -3.64
N SER A 90 -14.23 -4.21 -4.26
CA SER A 90 -14.92 -4.25 -5.56
C SER A 90 -14.07 -4.75 -6.73
N VAL A 91 -12.74 -4.67 -6.60
CA VAL A 91 -11.78 -5.09 -7.62
C VAL A 91 -11.03 -6.37 -7.26
N LEU A 92 -11.38 -7.03 -6.16
CA LEU A 92 -10.83 -8.33 -5.80
C LEU A 92 -11.30 -9.41 -6.78
N ALA A 93 -10.40 -10.35 -7.05
CA ALA A 93 -10.69 -11.60 -7.72
C ALA A 93 -11.55 -12.54 -6.86
N PRO A 94 -12.17 -13.59 -7.44
CA PRO A 94 -12.65 -14.73 -6.67
C PRO A 94 -11.54 -15.26 -5.75
N LYS A 95 -11.87 -15.55 -4.49
CA LYS A 95 -10.95 -15.96 -3.42
C LYS A 95 -9.90 -14.90 -3.04
N GLY A 96 -9.99 -13.70 -3.61
CA GLY A 96 -9.15 -12.56 -3.29
C GLY A 96 -9.30 -12.11 -1.84
N ARG A 97 -8.34 -11.31 -1.36
CA ARG A 97 -8.34 -10.82 0.02
C ARG A 97 -7.99 -9.34 0.12
N LEU A 98 -8.70 -8.63 0.99
CA LEU A 98 -8.32 -7.30 1.45
C LEU A 98 -7.56 -7.44 2.78
N VAL A 99 -6.37 -6.87 2.87
CA VAL A 99 -5.56 -6.79 4.08
C VAL A 99 -5.65 -5.36 4.63
N LEU A 100 -6.15 -5.22 5.84
CA LEU A 100 -6.30 -3.95 6.55
C LEU A 100 -5.04 -3.71 7.40
N ALA A 101 -4.25 -2.71 7.02
CA ALA A 101 -3.12 -2.21 7.79
C ALA A 101 -3.30 -0.72 8.18
N GLY A 102 -4.10 0.02 7.41
CA GLY A 102 -4.55 1.38 7.73
C GLY A 102 -5.50 1.38 8.91
N LEU A 103 -5.19 2.19 9.91
CA LEU A 103 -5.94 2.27 11.17
C LEU A 103 -7.03 3.33 11.10
N THR A 104 -8.21 2.99 11.61
CA THR A 104 -9.33 3.91 11.74
C THR A 104 -10.35 3.37 12.75
N ASP A 105 -11.09 4.28 13.36
CA ASP A 105 -12.22 4.01 14.23
C ASP A 105 -13.54 3.75 13.47
N LYS A 106 -13.53 3.89 12.14
CA LYS A 106 -14.74 3.74 11.32
C LYS A 106 -15.15 2.26 11.16
N PRO A 107 -16.46 1.98 11.05
CA PRO A 107 -16.96 0.64 10.81
C PRO A 107 -16.34 -0.03 9.59
N LEU A 108 -16.27 -1.36 9.64
CA LEU A 108 -15.95 -2.20 8.49
C LEU A 108 -17.27 -2.75 7.92
N THR A 109 -17.66 -2.25 6.75
CA THR A 109 -18.91 -2.63 6.09
C THR A 109 -18.63 -3.47 4.83
N VAL A 110 -19.35 -4.58 4.66
CA VAL A 110 -19.40 -5.34 3.41
C VAL A 110 -20.76 -5.11 2.77
N THR A 111 -20.82 -4.20 1.79
CA THR A 111 -22.08 -3.72 1.21
C THR A 111 -22.84 -4.78 0.42
N ASP A 112 -22.13 -5.62 -0.35
CA ASP A 112 -22.71 -6.73 -1.12
C ASP A 112 -22.28 -8.08 -0.54
N GLY A 113 -22.92 -8.46 0.57
CA GLY A 113 -22.60 -9.68 1.30
C GLY A 113 -22.82 -10.97 0.50
N THR A 114 -23.82 -10.99 -0.39
CA THR A 114 -24.11 -12.15 -1.24
C THR A 114 -23.00 -12.39 -2.24
N ARG A 115 -22.59 -11.35 -2.98
CA ARG A 115 -21.47 -11.44 -3.92
C ARG A 115 -20.16 -11.76 -3.21
N PHE A 116 -19.90 -11.12 -2.08
CA PHE A 116 -18.69 -11.37 -1.27
C PHE A 116 -18.58 -12.85 -0.88
N SER A 117 -19.69 -13.43 -0.42
CA SER A 117 -19.78 -14.85 -0.04
C SER A 117 -19.63 -15.77 -1.25
N TYR A 118 -20.34 -15.49 -2.35
CA TYR A 118 -20.28 -16.26 -3.59
C TYR A 118 -18.85 -16.30 -4.18
N LEU A 119 -18.16 -15.16 -4.17
CA LEU A 119 -16.78 -15.06 -4.64
C LEU A 119 -15.76 -15.56 -3.64
N GLN A 120 -16.16 -15.98 -2.43
CA GLN A 120 -15.29 -16.48 -1.38
C GLN A 120 -14.18 -15.49 -0.99
N GLN A 121 -14.49 -14.20 -1.02
CA GLN A 121 -13.55 -13.13 -0.69
C GLN A 121 -13.30 -13.08 0.83
N ARG A 122 -12.18 -12.48 1.23
CA ARG A 122 -11.75 -12.41 2.64
C ARG A 122 -11.30 -11.02 3.02
N ILE A 123 -11.51 -10.65 4.28
CA ILE A 123 -10.92 -9.45 4.89
C ILE A 123 -10.05 -9.91 6.06
N LEU A 124 -8.81 -9.43 6.09
CA LEU A 124 -7.81 -9.81 7.09
C LEU A 124 -7.31 -8.55 7.80
N GLY A 125 -7.31 -8.55 9.13
CA GLY A 125 -6.62 -7.51 9.91
C GLY A 125 -5.12 -7.81 10.02
N HIS A 126 -4.29 -6.77 10.00
CA HIS A 126 -2.86 -6.89 10.24
C HIS A 126 -2.35 -5.71 11.08
N TYR A 127 -1.54 -6.01 12.08
CA TYR A 127 -0.93 -5.01 12.95
C TYR A 127 0.47 -5.44 13.36
N GLY A 128 1.42 -4.51 13.28
CA GLY A 128 2.82 -4.75 13.64
C GLY A 128 3.50 -5.80 12.76
N SER A 129 4.64 -6.29 13.23
CA SER A 129 5.37 -7.38 12.57
C SER A 129 6.02 -8.28 13.62
N ASP A 130 6.24 -9.55 13.26
CA ASP A 130 7.00 -10.49 14.07
C ASP A 130 8.49 -10.16 13.94
N MET A 131 8.98 -9.23 14.77
CA MET A 131 10.32 -8.65 14.64
C MET A 131 11.46 -9.70 14.64
N PRO A 132 11.46 -10.73 15.51
CA PRO A 132 12.46 -11.81 15.47
C PRO A 132 12.57 -12.52 14.11
N VAL A 133 11.49 -12.59 13.35
CA VAL A 133 11.46 -13.27 12.04
C VAL A 133 11.60 -12.28 10.87
N ALA A 134 10.81 -11.21 10.89
CA ALA A 134 10.70 -10.27 9.79
C ALA A 134 11.95 -9.40 9.62
N LEU A 135 12.58 -8.95 10.71
CA LEU A 135 13.74 -8.06 10.61
C LEU A 135 14.95 -8.75 9.97
N PRO A 136 15.37 -9.97 10.37
CA PRO A 136 16.47 -10.67 9.69
C PRO A 136 16.19 -10.94 8.20
N GLN A 137 14.94 -11.25 7.83
CA GLN A 137 14.56 -11.43 6.43
C GLN A 137 14.69 -10.13 5.63
N LEU A 138 14.21 -9.02 6.19
CA LEU A 138 14.31 -7.71 5.56
C LEU A 138 15.76 -7.27 5.38
N LEU A 139 16.59 -7.43 6.40
CA LEU A 139 18.02 -7.12 6.35
C LEU A 139 18.74 -7.94 5.28
N ARG A 140 18.42 -9.23 5.15
CA ARG A 140 19.00 -10.10 4.11
C ARG A 140 18.64 -9.61 2.70
N LEU A 141 17.40 -9.16 2.48
CA LEU A 141 16.97 -8.62 1.18
C LEU A 141 17.68 -7.30 0.86
N ILE A 142 17.87 -6.43 1.85
CA ILE A 142 18.61 -5.17 1.70
C ILE A 142 20.10 -5.45 1.41
N GLN A 143 20.75 -6.29 2.21
CA GLN A 143 22.16 -6.66 2.01
C GLN A 143 22.40 -7.33 0.66
N GLY A 144 21.43 -8.11 0.16
CA GLY A 144 21.46 -8.70 -1.18
C GLY A 144 21.10 -7.74 -2.32
N GLY A 145 20.91 -6.45 -2.03
CA GLY A 145 20.55 -5.43 -3.03
C GLY A 145 19.19 -5.64 -3.69
N ARG A 146 18.27 -6.38 -3.05
CA ARG A 146 16.92 -6.66 -3.57
C ARG A 146 15.90 -5.59 -3.18
N LEU A 147 16.21 -4.81 -2.15
CA LEU A 147 15.38 -3.72 -1.64
C LEU A 147 16.25 -2.53 -1.26
N ASP A 148 15.74 -1.33 -1.49
CA ASP A 148 16.35 -0.08 -1.04
C ASP A 148 15.28 0.88 -0.53
N PHE A 149 15.25 1.06 0.80
CA PHE A 149 14.32 1.98 1.46
C PHE A 149 14.94 3.34 1.78
N SER A 150 16.19 3.59 1.38
CA SER A 150 16.87 4.86 1.64
C SER A 150 16.12 6.04 1.01
N GLY A 151 15.61 5.87 -0.22
CA GLY A 151 14.80 6.87 -0.93
C GLY A 151 13.47 7.22 -0.25
N SER A 152 13.09 6.50 0.81
CA SER A 152 11.92 6.86 1.60
C SER A 152 12.21 7.81 2.76
N VAL A 153 13.48 8.16 3.02
CA VAL A 153 13.86 9.20 4.00
C VAL A 153 13.76 10.56 3.32
N SER A 154 12.76 11.34 3.69
CA SER A 154 12.50 12.67 3.11
C SER A 154 13.29 13.78 3.78
N GLY A 155 13.84 13.54 4.97
CA GLY A 155 14.64 14.50 5.68
C GLY A 155 15.21 13.94 6.97
N VAL A 156 16.31 14.53 7.42
CA VAL A 156 16.95 14.24 8.70
C VAL A 156 17.05 15.55 9.46
N LEU A 157 16.47 15.61 10.66
CA LEU A 157 16.46 16.81 11.50
C LEU A 157 17.11 16.49 12.87
N PRO A 158 17.65 17.48 13.58
CA PRO A 158 18.02 17.34 14.98
C PRO A 158 16.81 16.95 15.85
N LEU A 159 17.04 16.20 16.93
CA LEU A 159 16.00 15.84 17.89
C LEU A 159 15.34 17.09 18.52
N ALA A 160 16.09 18.18 18.65
CA ALA A 160 15.55 19.48 19.11
C ALA A 160 14.42 20.03 18.22
N GLU A 161 14.35 19.62 16.94
CA GLU A 161 13.35 20.05 15.96
C GLU A 161 12.17 19.05 15.83
N ALA A 162 12.01 18.15 16.79
CA ALA A 162 10.95 17.13 16.75
C ALA A 162 9.54 17.70 16.51
N ALA A 163 9.22 18.83 17.16
CA ALA A 163 7.92 19.49 16.99
C ALA A 163 7.69 19.98 15.55
N GLU A 164 8.73 20.54 14.92
CA GLU A 164 8.67 20.95 13.51
C GLU A 164 8.51 19.74 12.60
N ALA A 165 9.28 18.66 12.83
CA ALA A 165 9.19 17.45 12.03
C ALA A 165 7.77 16.84 12.07
N VAL A 166 7.14 16.80 13.24
CA VAL A 166 5.75 16.34 13.38
C VAL A 166 4.79 17.26 12.64
N ALA A 167 4.92 18.58 12.80
CA ALA A 167 4.06 19.55 12.11
C ALA A 167 4.18 19.45 10.58
N ARG A 168 5.40 19.25 10.05
CA ARG A 168 5.65 19.06 8.61
C ARG A 168 5.00 17.79 8.08
N LEU A 169 5.05 16.69 8.83
CA LEU A 169 4.37 15.44 8.48
C LEU A 169 2.85 15.60 8.48
N GLU A 170 2.29 16.25 9.51
CA GLU A 170 0.85 16.48 9.65
C GLU A 170 0.30 17.35 8.51
N LYS A 171 0.98 18.46 8.21
CA LYS A 171 0.59 19.41 7.16
C LYS A 171 1.00 18.95 5.75
N LYS A 172 1.75 17.84 5.66
CA LYS A 172 2.33 17.31 4.41
C LYS A 172 3.20 18.33 3.67
N GLU A 173 3.91 19.19 4.40
CA GLU A 173 4.79 20.22 3.83
C GLU A 173 5.98 19.57 3.11
N GLY A 174 5.99 19.66 1.78
CA GLY A 174 7.00 19.04 0.92
C GLY A 174 6.77 17.54 0.65
N ASP A 175 5.55 17.04 0.88
CA ASP A 175 5.15 15.63 0.71
C ASP A 175 6.12 14.60 1.37
N PRO A 176 6.44 14.76 2.67
CA PRO A 176 7.37 13.86 3.34
C PRO A 176 6.77 12.47 3.57
N ILE A 177 7.57 11.44 3.35
CA ILE A 177 7.26 10.05 3.65
C ILE A 177 7.67 9.72 5.08
N ARG A 178 8.92 10.07 5.43
CA ARG A 178 9.55 9.76 6.70
C ARG A 178 10.61 10.79 7.01
N LEU A 179 10.49 11.43 8.16
CA LEU A 179 11.52 12.28 8.74
C LEU A 179 12.24 11.50 9.84
N VAL A 180 13.57 11.56 9.85
CA VAL A 180 14.40 10.88 10.86
C VAL A 180 15.00 11.93 11.79
N LEU A 181 14.86 11.71 13.09
CA LEU A 181 15.47 12.59 14.09
C LEU A 181 16.84 12.04 14.50
N ARG A 182 17.84 12.91 14.58
CA ARG A 182 19.18 12.59 15.09
C ARG A 182 19.38 13.23 16.47
N PRO A 183 19.81 12.45 17.48
CA PRO A 183 20.18 12.98 18.79
C PRO A 183 21.26 14.07 18.72
#